data_AF-A0A7V5DC02-F1
#
_entry.id   AF-A0A7V5DC02-F1
#
_cell.length_a   1.000
_cell.length_b   1.000
_cell.length_c   1.000
_cell.angle_alpha   90.00
_cell.angle_beta   90.00
_cell.angle_gamma   90.00
#
_symmetry.space_group_name_H-M   'P 1'
#
loop_
_entity.id
_entity.type
_entity.pdbx_description
1 polymer ?
#
loop_
_entity_poly.entity_id
_entity_poly.type
_entity_poly.pdbx_seq_one_letter_code
_entity_poly.pdbx_strand_id
1 'polypeptide(L)'
;MAGHQTYEEQKALVFRGLMILGLVTIVEVIIALFAKGHVIPSIRFTEGFGHYLYMLLMVGFSLFKAYFIIFYFMHMAYEVRGLVLSVLLPTTLLIWAIIAFFQEGSSWGARREQIKEKNEEIVNPTPAGKPQGYMLPGTMKG
;
A
#
# COMPACT_ATOMS: atom_id res chain seq x y z
N MET A 1 -30.39 -31.20 8.25
CA MET A 1 -30.36 -31.34 9.72
C MET A 1 -29.21 -30.49 10.23
N ALA A 2 -29.50 -29.25 10.61
CA ALA A 2 -28.48 -28.33 11.12
C ALA A 2 -28.16 -28.72 12.57
N GLY A 3 -26.93 -29.16 12.83
CA GLY A 3 -26.45 -29.36 14.18
C GLY A 3 -26.41 -28.01 14.88
N HIS A 4 -27.24 -27.83 15.91
CA HIS A 4 -27.12 -26.70 16.82
C HIS A 4 -25.77 -26.83 17.55
N GLN A 5 -24.75 -26.12 17.08
CA GLN A 5 -23.55 -25.91 17.89
C GLN A 5 -23.99 -25.18 19.16
N THR A 6 -23.67 -25.77 20.31
CA THR A 6 -24.04 -25.18 21.59
C THR A 6 -23.33 -23.84 21.75
N TYR A 7 -23.97 -22.89 22.43
CA TYR A 7 -23.44 -21.52 22.62
C TYR A 7 -22.02 -21.51 23.20
N GLU A 8 -21.72 -22.48 24.06
CA GLU A 8 -20.40 -22.66 24.67
C GLU A 8 -19.32 -23.10 23.66
N GLU A 9 -19.68 -23.93 22.67
CA GLU A 9 -18.75 -24.36 21.61
C GLU A 9 -18.37 -23.19 20.68
N GLN A 10 -19.34 -22.35 20.33
CA GLN A 10 -19.11 -21.17 19.50
C GLN A 10 -18.20 -20.15 20.21
N LYS A 11 -18.43 -19.90 21.50
CA LYS A 11 -17.54 -19.05 22.32
C LYS A 11 -16.14 -19.61 22.42
N ALA A 12 -16.01 -20.90 22.68
CA ALA A 12 -14.72 -21.55 22.81
C ALA A 12 -13.90 -21.47 21.51
N LEU A 13 -14.56 -21.55 20.35
CA LEU A 13 -13.92 -21.43 19.05
C LEU A 13 -13.35 -20.02 18.83
N VAL A 14 -14.14 -18.98 19.14
CA VAL A 14 -13.69 -17.58 19.05
C VAL A 14 -12.55 -17.31 20.02
N PHE A 15 -12.65 -17.78 21.26
CA PHE A 15 -11.58 -17.60 22.25
C PHE A 15 -10.28 -18.32 21.89
N ARG A 16 -10.37 -19.52 21.31
CA ARG A 16 -9.20 -20.23 20.77
C ARG A 16 -8.58 -19.45 19.62
N GLY A 17 -9.40 -18.91 18.72
CA GLY A 17 -8.95 -18.04 17.63
C GLY A 17 -8.23 -16.79 18.14
N LEU A 18 -8.81 -16.13 19.14
CA LEU A 18 -8.22 -14.96 19.81
C LEU A 18 -6.88 -15.29 20.46
N MET A 19 -6.79 -16.42 21.16
CA MET A 19 -5.57 -16.84 21.82
C MET A 19 -4.46 -17.13 20.82
N ILE A 20 -4.76 -17.80 19.70
CA ILE A 20 -3.79 -18.06 18.62
C ILE A 20 -3.32 -16.75 17.99
N LEU A 21 -4.26 -15.87 17.64
CA LEU A 21 -3.94 -14.58 17.02
C LEU A 21 -3.12 -13.68 17.96
N GLY A 22 -3.50 -13.63 19.25
CA GLY A 22 -2.79 -12.91 20.29
C GLY A 22 -1.38 -13.46 20.55
N LEU A 23 -1.22 -14.78 20.52
CA LEU A 23 0.10 -15.40 20.65
C LEU A 23 1.01 -15.02 19.46
N VAL A 24 0.49 -15.09 18.23
CA VAL A 24 1.21 -14.70 17.02
C VAL A 24 1.62 -13.23 17.07
N THR A 25 0.75 -12.33 17.52
CA THR A 25 1.10 -10.90 17.64
C THR A 25 2.13 -10.65 18.72
N ILE A 26 2.08 -11.34 19.87
CA ILE A 26 3.13 -11.24 20.90
C ILE A 26 4.47 -11.69 20.34
N VAL A 27 4.52 -12.85 19.66
CA VAL A 27 5.75 -13.36 19.04
C VAL A 27 6.29 -12.39 18.00
N GLU A 28 5.44 -11.82 17.16
CA GLU A 28 5.83 -10.83 16.15
C GLU A 28 6.42 -9.57 16.78
N VAL A 29 5.81 -9.03 17.84
CA VAL A 29 6.34 -7.86 18.54
C VAL A 29 7.69 -8.18 19.20
N ILE A 30 7.84 -9.36 19.80
CA ILE A 30 9.12 -9.81 20.37
C ILE A 30 10.21 -9.84 19.28
N ILE A 31 9.91 -10.43 18.12
CA ILE A 31 10.83 -10.48 16.98
C ILE A 31 11.16 -9.07 16.48
N ALA A 32 10.17 -8.16 16.41
CA ALA A 32 10.38 -6.76 16.03
C ALA A 32 11.30 -6.01 16.99
N LEU A 33 11.17 -6.25 18.30
CA LEU A 33 12.02 -5.63 19.33
C LEU A 33 13.46 -6.14 19.26
N PHE A 34 13.65 -7.44 19.02
CA PHE A 34 14.97 -8.03 18.80
C PHE A 34 15.62 -7.51 17.51
N ALA A 35 14.87 -7.47 16.40
CA ALA A 35 15.38 -7.02 15.10
C ALA A 35 15.73 -5.52 15.07
N LYS A 36 14.99 -4.68 15.80
CA LYS A 36 15.31 -3.24 15.95
C LYS A 36 16.45 -2.96 16.94
N GLY A 37 17.00 -3.97 17.62
CA GLY A 37 18.20 -3.81 18.44
C GLY A 37 17.98 -3.17 19.81
N HIS A 38 16.76 -3.18 20.37
CA HIS A 38 16.51 -2.64 21.72
C HIS A 38 17.19 -3.46 22.85
N VAL A 39 17.62 -4.70 22.56
CA VAL A 39 18.19 -5.63 23.55
C VAL A 39 19.70 -5.84 23.37
N ILE A 40 20.26 -5.59 22.17
CA ILE A 40 21.70 -5.80 21.89
C ILE A 40 22.20 -4.69 20.93
N PRO A 41 23.04 -3.74 21.40
CA PRO A 41 23.51 -2.60 20.59
C PRO A 41 24.51 -2.96 19.48
N SER A 42 25.03 -4.20 19.43
CA SER A 42 26.11 -4.61 18.53
C SER A 42 25.68 -5.30 17.23
N ILE A 43 24.40 -5.63 17.06
CA ILE A 43 23.84 -6.20 15.81
C ILE A 43 22.82 -5.22 15.22
N ARG A 44 23.35 -4.11 14.70
CA ARG A 44 22.60 -3.30 13.73
C ARG A 44 22.49 -4.11 12.44
N PHE A 45 21.37 -4.80 12.25
CA PHE A 45 20.93 -5.25 10.92
C PHE A 45 20.48 -4.03 10.08
N THR A 46 21.32 -2.99 10.01
CA THR A 46 21.07 -1.75 9.29
C THR A 46 21.44 -1.90 7.81
N GLU A 47 22.40 -2.77 7.47
CA GLU A 47 22.77 -3.08 6.08
C GLU A 47 23.15 -4.57 5.98
N GLY A 48 22.30 -5.40 5.36
CA GLY A 48 22.62 -6.82 5.14
C GLY A 48 21.41 -7.74 4.94
N PHE A 49 21.67 -9.00 4.58
CA PHE A 49 20.67 -10.05 4.32
C PHE A 49 19.65 -10.20 5.47
N GLY A 50 20.07 -10.00 6.73
CA GLY A 50 19.19 -10.08 7.89
C GLY A 50 18.08 -9.04 7.91
N HIS A 51 18.28 -7.84 7.33
CA HIS A 51 17.23 -6.82 7.24
C HIS A 51 16.11 -7.24 6.28
N TYR A 52 16.49 -7.72 5.09
CA TYR A 52 15.55 -8.24 4.11
C TYR A 52 14.81 -9.48 4.62
N LEU A 53 15.50 -10.39 5.31
CA LEU A 53 14.89 -11.57 5.92
C LEU A 53 13.87 -11.18 7.00
N TYR A 54 14.21 -10.24 7.88
CA TYR A 54 13.29 -9.70 8.87
C TYR A 54 12.07 -9.05 8.23
N MET A 55 12.28 -8.20 7.22
CA MET A 55 11.19 -7.51 6.51
C MET A 55 10.25 -8.51 5.85
N LEU A 56 10.79 -9.54 5.18
CA LEU A 56 10.01 -10.62 4.58
C LEU A 56 9.19 -11.38 5.64
N LEU A 57 9.82 -11.69 6.78
CA LEU A 57 9.18 -12.41 7.88
C LEU A 57 8.03 -11.61 8.50
N MET A 58 8.22 -10.30 8.72
CA MET A 58 7.17 -9.41 9.23
C MET A 58 6.01 -9.27 8.25
N VAL A 59 6.28 -9.12 6.95
CA VAL A 59 5.24 -9.12 5.91
C VAL A 59 4.49 -10.45 5.92
N GLY A 60 5.21 -11.57 6.02
CA GLY A 60 4.64 -12.92 6.10
C GLY A 60 3.70 -13.09 7.29
N PHE A 61 4.10 -12.68 8.49
CA PHE A 61 3.21 -12.73 9.66
C PHE A 61 2.01 -11.80 9.55
N SER A 62 2.17 -10.62 8.96
CA SER A 62 1.04 -9.72 8.68
C SER A 62 0.01 -10.36 7.76
N LEU A 63 0.47 -11.02 6.68
CA LEU A 63 -0.40 -11.75 5.75
C LEU A 63 -1.08 -12.95 6.40
N PHE A 64 -0.33 -13.73 7.20
CA PHE A 64 -0.88 -14.87 7.94
C PHE A 64 -2.01 -14.43 8.88
N LYS A 65 -1.81 -13.35 9.64
CA LYS A 65 -2.84 -12.81 10.52
C LYS A 65 -4.07 -12.35 9.74
N ALA A 66 -3.88 -11.65 8.63
CA ALA A 66 -5.00 -11.21 7.78
C ALA A 66 -5.82 -12.39 7.26
N TYR A 67 -5.15 -13.44 6.76
CA TYR A 67 -5.79 -14.69 6.36
C TYR A 67 -6.54 -15.34 7.54
N PHE A 68 -5.90 -15.46 8.70
CA PHE A 68 -6.50 -16.09 9.88
C PHE A 68 -7.76 -15.34 10.34
N ILE A 69 -7.75 -14.01 10.33
CA ILE A 69 -8.91 -13.20 10.73
C ILE A 69 -10.09 -13.45 9.77
N ILE A 70 -9.85 -13.39 8.46
CA ILE A 70 -10.90 -13.54 7.44
C ILE A 70 -11.52 -14.94 7.49
N PHE A 71 -10.72 -16.00 7.65
CA PHE A 71 -11.24 -17.36 7.56
C PHE A 71 -11.74 -17.92 8.90
N TYR A 72 -11.04 -17.67 10.01
CA TYR A 72 -11.38 -18.23 11.32
C TYR A 72 -12.21 -17.30 12.20
N PHE A 73 -11.86 -16.01 12.28
CA PHE A 73 -12.60 -15.08 13.13
C PHE A 73 -13.95 -14.67 12.54
N MET A 74 -14.00 -14.51 11.22
CA MET A 74 -15.26 -14.24 10.52
C MET A 74 -16.03 -15.52 10.19
N HIS A 75 -15.51 -16.71 10.58
CA HIS A 75 -16.12 -18.03 10.35
C HIS A 75 -16.46 -18.33 8.87
N MET A 76 -15.87 -17.61 7.91
CA MET A 76 -16.32 -17.69 6.52
C MET A 76 -15.79 -18.93 5.78
N ALA A 77 -14.83 -19.67 6.35
CA ALA A 77 -14.20 -20.82 5.70
C ALA A 77 -15.19 -21.93 5.31
N TYR A 78 -16.25 -22.12 6.08
CA TYR A 78 -17.25 -23.19 5.88
C TYR A 78 -18.61 -22.67 5.43
N GLU A 79 -18.73 -21.36 5.17
CA GLU A 79 -19.97 -20.70 4.79
C GLU A 79 -20.14 -20.63 3.27
N VAL A 80 -21.30 -20.15 2.82
CA VAL A 80 -21.59 -19.97 1.40
C VAL A 80 -20.57 -19.05 0.73
N ARG A 81 -20.09 -19.43 -0.46
CA ARG A 81 -19.06 -18.69 -1.21
C ARG A 81 -19.40 -17.22 -1.46
N GLY A 82 -20.69 -16.88 -1.54
CA GLY A 82 -21.15 -15.50 -1.67
C GLY A 82 -20.83 -14.62 -0.46
N LEU A 83 -20.85 -15.17 0.76
CA LEU A 83 -20.49 -14.45 1.99
C LEU A 83 -18.97 -14.24 2.09
N VAL A 84 -18.17 -15.19 1.65
CA VAL A 84 -16.71 -15.00 1.56
C VAL A 84 -16.38 -13.87 0.58
N LEU A 85 -17.04 -13.87 -0.59
CA LEU A 85 -16.79 -12.89 -1.64
C LEU A 85 -17.20 -11.47 -1.21
N SER A 86 -18.23 -11.31 -0.37
CA SER A 86 -18.69 -9.99 0.11
C SER A 86 -17.66 -9.28 1.00
N VAL A 87 -16.73 -10.03 1.61
CA VAL A 87 -15.61 -9.46 2.39
C VAL A 87 -14.33 -9.38 1.55
N LEU A 88 -14.05 -10.39 0.72
CA LEU A 88 -12.86 -10.39 -0.14
C LEU A 88 -12.90 -9.33 -1.24
N LEU A 89 -14.06 -9.06 -1.84
CA LEU A 89 -14.20 -8.01 -2.87
C LEU A 89 -13.82 -6.62 -2.36
N PRO A 90 -14.46 -6.08 -1.29
CA PRO A 90 -14.14 -4.73 -0.82
C PRO A 90 -12.70 -4.61 -0.31
N THR A 91 -12.15 -5.65 0.32
CA THR A 91 -10.74 -5.63 0.78
C THR A 91 -9.76 -5.64 -0.40
N THR A 92 -10.03 -6.41 -1.44
CA THR A 92 -9.20 -6.43 -2.66
C THR A 92 -9.30 -5.12 -3.43
N LEU A 93 -10.51 -4.57 -3.57
CA LEU A 93 -10.72 -3.26 -4.20
C LEU A 93 -10.05 -2.13 -3.42
N LEU A 94 -9.99 -2.22 -2.08
CA LEU A 94 -9.26 -1.26 -1.26
C LEU A 94 -7.75 -1.30 -1.55
N ILE A 95 -7.15 -2.49 -1.63
CA ILE A 95 -5.73 -2.65 -1.98
C ILE A 95 -5.46 -2.06 -3.37
N TRP A 96 -6.32 -2.37 -4.34
CA TRP A 96 -6.22 -1.81 -5.68
C TRP A 96 -6.35 -0.28 -5.68
N ALA A 97 -7.31 0.28 -4.94
CA ALA A 97 -7.52 1.72 -4.84
C ALA A 97 -6.34 2.45 -4.20
N ILE A 98 -5.70 1.87 -3.18
CA ILE A 98 -4.48 2.43 -2.56
C ILE A 98 -3.36 2.55 -3.60
N ILE A 99 -3.14 1.50 -4.39
CA ILE A 99 -2.12 1.50 -5.45
C ILE A 99 -2.44 2.55 -6.50
N ALA A 100 -3.70 2.63 -6.95
CA ALA A 100 -4.15 3.60 -7.94
C ALA A 100 -3.97 5.05 -7.44
N PHE A 101 -4.34 5.34 -6.19
CA PHE A 101 -4.18 6.67 -5.61
C PHE A 101 -2.71 7.08 -5.44
N PHE A 102 -1.80 6.15 -5.15
CA PHE A 102 -0.37 6.47 -5.09
C PHE A 102 0.19 6.80 -6.48
N GLN A 103 -0.23 6.05 -7.51
CA GLN A 103 0.16 6.34 -8.89
C GLN A 103 -0.38 7.70 -9.36
N GLU A 104 -1.68 7.93 -9.22
CA GLU A 104 -2.33 9.18 -9.63
C GLU A 104 -1.79 10.38 -8.82
N GLY A 105 -1.59 10.21 -7.51
CA GLY A 105 -1.03 11.23 -6.63
C GLY A 105 0.38 11.65 -7.04
N SER A 106 1.24 10.68 -7.39
CA SER A 106 2.60 10.97 -7.85
C SER A 106 2.62 11.72 -9.20
N SER A 107 1.78 11.30 -10.15
CA SER A 107 1.60 11.97 -11.45
C SER A 107 1.13 13.41 -11.29
N TRP A 108 0.16 13.65 -10.42
CA TRP A 108 -0.36 14.99 -10.16
C TRP A 108 0.69 15.91 -9.54
N GLY A 109 1.49 15.41 -8.59
CA GLY A 109 2.60 16.14 -7.99
C GLY A 109 3.62 16.60 -9.04
N ALA A 110 4.07 15.68 -9.90
CA ALA A 110 5.05 15.97 -10.96
C ALA A 110 4.53 17.04 -11.94
N ARG A 111 3.25 16.98 -12.32
CA ARG A 111 2.63 17.98 -13.21
C ARG A 111 2.58 19.38 -12.60
N ARG A 112 2.34 19.47 -11.29
CA ARG A 112 2.33 20.77 -10.59
C ARG A 112 3.71 21.40 -10.51
N GLU A 113 4.73 20.59 -10.26
CA GLU A 113 6.12 21.04 -10.23
C GLU A 113 6.53 21.60 -11.61
N GLN A 114 6.20 20.90 -12.69
CA GLN A 114 6.43 21.36 -14.07
C GLN A 114 5.72 22.68 -14.40
N ILE A 115 4.49 22.88 -13.92
CA ILE A 115 3.77 24.14 -14.13
C ILE A 115 4.43 25.28 -13.34
N LYS A 116 4.86 25.01 -12.11
CA LYS A 116 5.55 25.99 -11.28
C LYS A 116 6.87 26.41 -11.92
N GLU A 117 7.65 25.45 -12.40
CA GLU A 117 8.91 25.69 -13.12
C GLU A 117 8.68 26.58 -14.37
N LYS A 118 7.69 26.24 -15.21
CA LYS A 118 7.33 27.04 -16.39
C LYS A 118 6.84 28.46 -16.08
N ASN A 119 6.23 28.67 -14.92
CA ASN A 119 5.74 29.98 -14.50
C ASN A 119 6.83 30.83 -13.82
N GLU A 120 7.82 30.20 -13.17
CA GLU A 120 8.98 30.84 -12.55
C GLU A 120 10.09 31.13 -13.57
N GLU A 121 10.08 30.48 -14.73
CA GLU A 121 10.98 30.78 -15.84
C GLU A 121 10.76 32.23 -16.31
N ILE A 122 11.61 33.13 -15.80
CA ILE A 122 11.64 34.53 -16.20
C ILE A 122 12.07 34.54 -17.67
N VAL A 123 11.14 34.92 -18.56
CA VAL A 123 11.45 35.11 -19.98
C VAL A 123 12.51 36.19 -20.08
N ASN A 124 13.79 35.81 -20.22
CA ASN A 124 14.79 36.72 -20.73
C ASN A 124 14.43 36.95 -22.20
N PRO A 125 13.96 38.14 -22.60
CA PRO A 125 13.72 38.38 -24.01
C PRO A 125 15.06 38.26 -24.72
N THR A 126 15.22 37.22 -25.54
CA THR A 126 16.28 37.16 -26.54
C THR A 126 16.29 38.50 -27.28
N PRO A 127 17.46 39.17 -27.47
CA PRO A 127 17.52 40.47 -28.13
C PRO A 127 16.78 40.34 -29.47
N ALA A 128 15.74 41.17 -29.61
CA ALA A 128 14.71 41.10 -30.63
C ALA A 128 15.23 40.50 -31.95
N GLY A 129 14.93 39.21 -32.18
CA GLY A 129 15.03 38.62 -33.50
C GLY A 129 14.15 39.45 -34.41
N LYS A 130 14.79 40.15 -35.36
CA LYS A 130 14.15 41.06 -36.31
C LYS A 130 12.83 40.45 -36.80
N PRO A 131 11.72 41.19 -36.82
CA PRO A 131 10.46 40.66 -37.30
C PRO A 131 10.65 40.28 -38.77
N GLN A 132 10.85 38.99 -39.03
CA GLN A 132 10.92 38.45 -40.38
C GLN A 132 9.46 38.38 -40.87
N GLY A 133 8.94 39.53 -41.29
CA GLY A 133 7.65 39.62 -41.93
C GLY A 133 7.66 38.75 -43.18
N TYR A 134 6.78 37.77 -43.24
CA TYR A 134 6.56 36.97 -44.44
C TYR A 134 5.88 37.85 -45.49
N MET A 135 6.67 38.44 -46.39
CA MET A 135 6.13 39.16 -47.53
C MET A 135 5.54 38.14 -48.50
N LEU A 136 4.21 38.16 -48.65
CA LEU A 136 3.50 37.37 -49.65
C LEU A 136 4.01 37.76 -51.05
N PRO A 137 4.43 36.82 -51.90
CA PRO A 137 4.92 37.11 -53.24
C PRO A 137 3.74 37.60 -54.09
N GLY A 138 3.58 38.92 -54.18
CA GLY A 138 2.51 39.53 -54.97
C GLY A 138 2.25 41.02 -54.72
N THR A 139 2.77 41.62 -53.64
CA THR A 139 2.49 43.02 -53.31
C THR A 139 3.58 44.02 -53.71
N MET A 140 4.53 43.62 -54.56
CA MET A 140 5.40 44.59 -55.25
C MET A 140 5.00 44.71 -56.72
N LYS A 141 4.14 45.69 -57.01
CA LYS A 141 3.99 46.27 -58.35
C LYS A 141 3.59 47.74 -58.22
N GLY A 142 4.50 48.61 -58.68
CA GLY A 142 4.22 49.97 -59.18
C GLY A 142 3.83 51.00 -58.16
#